data_AF-A0A2V9FJL4-F1
#
_entry.id   AF-A0A2V9FJL4-F1
#
_cell.length_a   1.000
_cell.length_b   1.000
_cell.length_c   1.000
_cell.angle_alpha   90.00
_cell.angle_beta   90.00
_cell.angle_gamma   90.00
#
_symmetry.space_group_name_H-M   'P 1'
#
loop_
_entity.id
_entity.type
_entity.pdbx_description
1 polymer ?
#
loop_
_entity_poly.entity_id
_entity_poly.type
_entity_poly.pdbx_seq_one_letter_code
_entity_poly.pdbx_strand_id
1 'polypeptide(L)'
;MTETMTYPLRLPRSLKRAVERQSKEDRTSINQFVATAVAEKLSALQTVEFFADRKASADFKAFDKLMKRRGGRPPRVGDEMPTKKTKAAQRS
;
A
#
# COMPACT_ATOMS: atom_id res chain seq x y z
N MET A 1 -2.86 -20.35 -18.59
CA MET A 1 -1.74 -19.77 -19.36
C MET A 1 -1.88 -18.27 -19.31
N THR A 2 -0.85 -17.54 -18.91
CA THR A 2 -0.84 -16.07 -19.01
C THR A 2 -0.60 -15.69 -20.47
N GLU A 3 -1.57 -15.05 -21.11
CA GLU A 3 -1.34 -14.43 -22.42
C GLU A 3 -0.43 -13.22 -22.25
N THR A 4 0.63 -13.15 -23.04
CA THR A 4 1.55 -12.01 -23.06
C THR A 4 1.42 -11.30 -24.39
N MET A 5 1.18 -9.99 -24.35
CA MET A 5 1.19 -9.13 -25.53
C MET A 5 2.46 -8.27 -25.53
N THR A 6 3.15 -8.24 -26.67
CA THR A 6 4.32 -7.39 -26.85
C THR A 6 3.88 -5.96 -27.13
N TYR A 7 4.30 -5.02 -26.27
CA TYR A 7 4.01 -3.60 -26.45
C TYR A 7 5.31 -2.82 -26.75
N PRO A 8 5.49 -2.26 -27.96
CA PRO A 8 6.68 -1.50 -28.29
C PRO A 8 6.68 -0.14 -27.58
N LEU A 9 7.70 0.11 -26.74
CA LEU A 9 7.83 1.36 -25.98
C LEU A 9 9.08 2.14 -26.40
N ARG A 10 8.94 3.46 -26.56
CA ARG A 10 10.08 4.36 -26.75
C ARG A 10 10.42 5.07 -25.45
N LEU A 11 11.64 4.89 -24.98
CA LEU A 11 12.16 5.53 -23.77
C LEU A 11 13.18 6.62 -24.14
N PRO A 12 13.18 7.76 -23.44
CA PRO A 12 14.30 8.70 -23.50
C PRO A 12 15.63 8.01 -23.23
N ARG A 13 16.70 8.44 -23.89
CA ARG A 13 18.03 7.79 -23.81
C ARG A 13 18.55 7.66 -22.37
N SER A 14 18.36 8.69 -21.55
CA SER A 14 18.76 8.69 -20.14
C SER A 14 18.02 7.60 -19.34
N LEU A 15 16.72 7.47 -19.57
CA LEU A 15 15.87 6.49 -18.89
C LEU A 15 16.21 5.06 -19.33
N LYS A 16 16.41 4.82 -20.63
CA LYS A 16 16.88 3.53 -21.14
C LYS A 16 18.17 3.08 -20.46
N ARG A 17 19.15 3.98 -20.34
CA ARG A 17 20.42 3.71 -19.65
C ARG A 17 20.25 3.39 -18.17
N ALA A 18 19.34 4.07 -17.48
CA ALA A 18 19.05 3.80 -16.08
C ALA A 18 18.43 2.41 -15.90
N VAL A 19 17.44 2.06 -16.74
CA VAL A 19 16.80 0.75 -16.74
C VAL A 19 17.80 -0.37 -17.06
N GLU A 20 18.68 -0.16 -18.04
CA GLU A 20 19.75 -1.11 -18.40
C GLU A 20 20.69 -1.38 -17.23
N ARG A 21 21.14 -0.33 -16.54
CA ARG A 21 22.02 -0.45 -15.38
C ARG A 21 21.33 -1.23 -14.25
N GLN A 22 20.10 -0.84 -13.90
CA GLN A 22 19.34 -1.49 -12.84
C GLN A 22 19.05 -2.96 -13.16
N SER A 23 18.63 -3.26 -14.38
CA SER A 23 18.36 -4.64 -14.82
C SER A 23 19.61 -5.51 -14.73
N LYS A 24 20.80 -4.94 -15.02
CA LYS A 24 22.08 -5.65 -14.89
C LYS A 24 22.46 -5.92 -13.44
N GLU A 25 22.25 -4.95 -12.55
CA GLU A 25 22.48 -5.10 -11.10
C GLU A 25 21.58 -6.20 -10.52
N ASP A 26 20.30 -6.19 -10.88
CA ASP A 26 19.29 -7.13 -10.39
C ASP A 26 19.28 -8.47 -11.16
N ARG A 27 20.15 -8.63 -12.18
CA ARG A 27 20.23 -9.80 -13.07
C ARG A 27 18.90 -10.16 -13.72
N THR A 28 18.11 -9.17 -14.10
CA THR A 28 16.83 -9.32 -14.80
C THR A 28 16.93 -8.84 -16.25
N SER A 29 15.98 -9.24 -17.08
CA SER A 29 15.84 -8.62 -18.41
C SER A 29 15.15 -7.26 -18.31
N ILE A 30 15.45 -6.35 -19.25
CA ILE A 30 14.77 -5.04 -19.36
C ILE A 30 13.25 -5.21 -19.43
N ASN A 31 12.77 -6.21 -20.17
CA ASN A 31 11.32 -6.45 -20.30
C ASN A 31 10.69 -6.88 -18.97
N GLN A 32 11.37 -7.74 -18.21
CA GLN A 32 10.91 -8.12 -16.87
C GLN A 32 10.92 -6.92 -15.92
N PHE A 33 12.00 -6.13 -15.93
CA PHE A 33 12.08 -4.90 -15.15
C PHE A 33 10.89 -3.97 -15.44
N VAL A 34 10.62 -3.71 -16.72
CA VAL A 34 9.50 -2.85 -17.13
C VAL A 34 8.16 -3.46 -16.74
N ALA A 35 7.96 -4.75 -16.92
CA ALA A 35 6.71 -5.43 -16.53
C ALA A 35 6.46 -5.32 -15.02
N THR A 36 7.48 -5.57 -14.21
CA THR A 36 7.40 -5.42 -12.74
C THR A 36 7.10 -3.98 -12.34
N ALA A 37 7.82 -3.00 -12.92
CA ALA A 37 7.59 -1.59 -12.61
C ALA A 37 6.17 -1.12 -13.00
N VAL A 38 5.62 -1.62 -14.11
CA VAL A 38 4.23 -1.35 -14.50
C VAL A 38 3.25 -1.96 -13.50
N ALA A 39 3.47 -3.21 -13.08
CA ALA A 39 2.64 -3.87 -12.08
C ALA A 39 2.66 -3.12 -10.74
N GLU A 40 3.83 -2.69 -10.28
CA GLU A 40 4.00 -1.89 -9.07
C GLU A 40 3.28 -0.55 -9.17
N LYS A 41 3.43 0.16 -10.30
CA LYS A 41 2.75 1.45 -10.51
C LYS A 41 1.24 1.30 -10.52
N LEU A 42 0.72 0.26 -11.18
CA LEU A 42 -0.71 -0.03 -11.19
C LEU A 42 -1.23 -0.37 -9.79
N SER A 43 -0.51 -1.21 -9.04
CA SER A 43 -0.86 -1.55 -7.67
C SER A 43 -0.91 -0.30 -6.78
N ALA A 44 0.08 0.59 -6.89
CA ALA A 44 0.11 1.84 -6.14
C ALA A 44 -1.07 2.77 -6.48
N LEU A 45 -1.43 2.88 -7.76
CA LEU A 45 -2.57 3.69 -8.21
C LEU A 45 -3.90 3.09 -7.72
N GLN A 46 -4.09 1.78 -7.90
CA GLN A 46 -5.31 1.07 -7.48
C GLN A 46 -5.50 1.06 -5.97
N THR A 47 -4.41 1.08 -5.19
CA THR A 47 -4.49 1.14 -3.73
C THR A 47 -5.22 2.40 -3.26
N VAL A 48 -5.02 3.54 -3.93
CA VAL A 48 -5.70 4.80 -3.60
C VAL A 48 -7.21 4.68 -3.83
N GLU A 49 -7.61 4.14 -4.97
CA GLU A 49 -9.02 3.91 -5.32
C GLU A 49 -9.68 2.89 -4.38
N PHE A 50 -8.98 1.79 -4.10
CA PHE A 50 -9.47 0.76 -3.20
C PHE A 50 -9.79 1.30 -1.80
N PHE A 51 -8.94 2.17 -1.23
CA PHE A 51 -9.22 2.77 0.07
C PHE A 51 -10.36 3.79 0.02
N ALA A 52 -10.51 4.52 -1.10
CA ALA A 52 -11.62 5.45 -1.29
C ALA A 52 -12.97 4.71 -1.32
N ASP A 53 -13.08 3.66 -2.14
CA ASP A 53 -14.30 2.87 -2.27
C ASP A 53 -14.65 2.12 -0.98
N ARG A 54 -13.64 1.59 -0.30
CA ARG A 54 -13.84 0.87 0.96
C ARG A 54 -14.26 1.80 2.09
N LYS A 55 -13.78 3.06 2.12
CA LYS A 55 -14.26 4.08 3.06
C LYS A 55 -15.72 4.42 2.81
N ALA A 56 -16.14 4.54 1.54
CA ALA A 56 -17.53 4.80 1.19
C ALA A 56 -18.48 3.66 1.62
N SER A 57 -17.98 2.43 1.61
CA SER A 57 -18.73 1.23 2.01
C SER A 57 -18.67 0.91 3.52
N ALA A 58 -17.95 1.70 4.32
CA ALA A 58 -17.74 1.42 5.74
C ALA A 58 -18.91 1.95 6.60
N ASP A 59 -19.55 1.05 7.36
CA ASP A 59 -20.49 1.45 8.42
C ASP A 59 -19.75 1.77 9.72
N PHE A 60 -19.36 3.03 9.86
CA PHE A 60 -18.71 3.54 11.07
C PHE A 60 -19.60 3.42 12.32
N LYS A 61 -20.93 3.42 12.19
CA LYS A 61 -21.83 3.26 13.34
C LYS A 61 -21.83 1.82 13.85
N ALA A 62 -21.85 0.84 12.93
CA ALA A 62 -21.69 -0.57 13.30
C ALA A 62 -20.32 -0.84 13.94
N PHE A 63 -19.25 -0.24 13.39
CA PHE A 63 -17.91 -0.32 13.97
C PHE A 63 -17.87 0.24 15.39
N ASP A 64 -18.40 1.44 15.61
CA ASP A 64 -18.47 2.07 16.93
C ASP A 64 -19.25 1.23 17.94
N LYS A 65 -20.37 0.63 17.51
CA LYS A 65 -21.17 -0.27 18.33
C LYS A 65 -20.37 -1.52 18.73
N LEU A 66 -19.59 -2.07 17.82
CA LEU A 66 -18.70 -3.20 18.11
C LEU A 66 -17.61 -2.82 19.11
N MET A 67 -16.96 -1.66 18.92
CA MET A 67 -15.88 -1.19 19.80
C MET A 67 -16.36 -0.81 21.20
N LYS A 68 -17.61 -0.35 21.35
CA LYS A 68 -18.22 0.00 22.64
C LYS A 68 -18.99 -1.16 23.28
N ARG A 69 -18.96 -2.36 22.69
CA ARG A 69 -19.73 -3.50 23.22
C ARG A 69 -19.28 -3.81 24.65
N ARG A 70 -20.24 -4.11 25.52
CA ARG A 70 -19.95 -4.62 26.86
C ARG A 70 -19.62 -6.11 26.74
N GLY A 71 -18.45 -6.51 27.26
CA GLY A 71 -17.96 -7.88 27.22
C GLY A 71 -16.96 -8.17 26.09
N GLY A 72 -16.30 -9.32 26.18
CA GLY A 72 -15.17 -9.70 25.32
C GLY A 72 -13.93 -10.07 26.15
N ARG A 73 -12.86 -10.49 25.48
CA ARG A 73 -11.56 -10.67 26.14
C ARG A 73 -10.93 -9.29 26.36
N PRO A 74 -10.28 -9.07 27.52
CA PRO A 74 -9.51 -7.85 27.73
C PRO A 74 -8.41 -7.74 26.66
N PRO A 75 -7.93 -6.53 26.38
CA PRO A 75 -6.76 -6.33 25.51
C PRO A 75 -5.60 -7.20 25.97
N ARG A 76 -4.79 -7.67 25.02
CA ARG A 76 -3.52 -8.33 25.37
C ARG A 76 -2.56 -7.29 25.94
N VAL A 77 -1.54 -7.75 26.66
CA VAL A 77 -0.45 -6.89 27.12
C VAL A 77 0.17 -6.18 25.91
N GLY A 78 0.18 -4.84 25.92
CA GLY A 78 0.62 -3.99 24.82
C GLY A 78 -0.49 -3.45 23.90
N ASP A 79 -1.70 -4.01 23.96
CA ASP A 79 -2.88 -3.55 23.20
C ASP A 79 -3.77 -2.61 24.06
N GLU A 80 -3.29 -2.15 25.21
CA GLU A 80 -4.07 -1.27 26.08
C GLU A 80 -4.29 0.09 25.44
N MET A 81 -5.51 0.62 25.59
CA MET A 81 -5.81 1.98 25.14
C MET A 81 -4.95 2.99 25.93
N PRO A 82 -4.30 3.95 25.27
CA PRO A 82 -3.52 4.97 25.96
C PRO A 82 -4.43 5.75 26.90
N THR A 83 -4.10 5.74 28.19
CA THR A 83 -4.90 6.45 29.20
C THR A 83 -4.86 7.96 28.90
N LYS A 84 -5.99 8.65 29.06
CA LYS A 84 -6.16 10.08 28.68
C LYS A 84 -5.21 11.06 29.42
N LYS A 85 -4.30 10.60 30.27
CA LYS A 85 -3.40 11.45 31.07
C LYS A 85 -2.19 12.00 30.30
N THR A 86 -1.89 11.52 29.10
CA THR A 86 -0.64 11.90 28.39
C THR A 86 -0.76 13.09 27.44
N LYS A 87 -1.97 13.64 27.20
CA LYS A 87 -2.13 14.83 26.32
C LYS A 87 -1.82 16.18 27.00
N ALA A 88 -1.61 16.21 28.32
CA ALA A 88 -1.34 17.45 29.06
C ALA A 88 0.17 17.78 29.20
N ALA A 89 1.07 16.83 28.93
CA ALA A 89 2.52 17.01 29.15
C ALA A 89 3.34 17.30 27.87
N GLN A 90 2.68 17.49 26.71
CA GLN A 90 3.35 17.73 25.41
C GLN A 90 3.05 19.11 24.80
N ARG A 91 2.50 20.04 25.59
CA ARG A 91 2.30 21.45 25.23
C ARG A 91 2.83 22.36 26.34
N SER A 92 4.14 22.38 26.52
CA SER A 92 4.87 23.36 27.32
C SER A 92 6.33 23.33 26.91
#